data_AF-A0A8R2JWS6-F1
#
_entry.id   AF-A0A8R2JWS6-F1
#
_cell.length_a   1.000
_cell.length_b   1.000
_cell.length_c   1.000
_cell.angle_alpha   90.00
_cell.angle_beta   90.00
_cell.angle_gamma   90.00
#
_symmetry.space_group_name_H-M   'P 1'
#
loop_
_entity.id
_entity.type
_entity.pdbx_description
1 polymer ?
#
loop_
_entity_poly.entity_id
_entity_poly.type
_entity_poly.pdbx_seq_one_letter_code
_entity_poly.pdbx_strand_id
1 'polypeptide(L)'
;MPRITDYRKTDKLFNLNCFREVMSRNRYMLIMRVLHFSRNPERGAGVSKPSRLYKIDTVVEYFNNRMLELYQPSKQLSLDESMVLWRGRLIFRQYIKNKRHKYGIKLYMLTAPNRLVLDILIFSGQGTDSTPEQSHTEHVVYRLMENHLDKGH
;
A
#
# COMPACT_ATOMS: atom_id res chain seq x y z
N MET A 1 -16.20 11.74 -12.75
CA MET A 1 -16.23 10.95 -11.50
C MET A 1 -16.91 11.77 -10.41
N PRO A 2 -17.78 11.17 -9.58
CA PRO A 2 -18.40 11.83 -8.44
C PRO A 2 -17.35 12.35 -7.45
N ARG A 3 -17.57 13.54 -6.90
CA ARG A 3 -16.73 14.11 -5.84
C ARG A 3 -17.09 13.47 -4.50
N ILE A 4 -16.16 13.52 -3.55
CA ILE A 4 -16.38 12.97 -2.20
C ILE A 4 -17.58 13.61 -1.47
N THR A 5 -17.91 14.85 -1.84
CA THR A 5 -19.06 15.60 -1.35
C THR A 5 -20.39 15.10 -1.91
N ASP A 6 -20.38 14.43 -3.06
CA ASP A 6 -21.60 14.02 -3.75
C ASP A 6 -22.28 12.83 -3.04
N TYR A 7 -21.49 11.96 -2.39
CA TYR A 7 -21.99 10.78 -1.66
C TYR A 7 -22.90 11.09 -0.47
N ARG A 8 -23.03 12.36 -0.06
CA ARG A 8 -23.89 12.78 1.05
C ARG A 8 -24.86 13.90 0.66
N LYS A 9 -25.09 14.09 -0.64
CA LYS A 9 -26.11 15.01 -1.15
C LYS A 9 -27.50 14.41 -0.99
N THR A 10 -28.49 15.28 -0.86
CA THR A 10 -29.92 14.96 -0.84
C THR A 10 -30.55 15.06 -2.24
N ASP A 11 -29.79 15.55 -3.22
CA ASP A 11 -30.24 15.71 -4.60
C ASP A 11 -30.69 14.37 -5.20
N LYS A 12 -31.76 14.39 -6.00
CA LYS A 12 -32.39 13.19 -6.56
C LYS A 12 -31.41 12.27 -7.30
N LEU A 13 -30.38 12.83 -7.94
CA LEU A 13 -29.37 12.06 -8.68
C LEU A 13 -28.27 11.45 -7.80
N PHE A 14 -28.11 11.92 -6.56
CA PHE A 14 -27.01 11.56 -5.67
C PHE A 14 -27.46 11.17 -4.25
N ASN A 15 -28.76 10.90 -4.06
CA ASN A 15 -29.39 10.63 -2.78
C ASN A 15 -29.10 9.20 -2.29
N LEU A 16 -27.87 8.95 -1.84
CA LEU A 16 -27.44 7.66 -1.29
C LEU A 16 -27.59 7.67 0.25
N ASN A 17 -28.63 7.03 0.76
CA ASN A 17 -28.97 7.07 2.19
C ASN A 17 -27.89 6.43 3.09
N CYS A 18 -27.31 5.31 2.65
CA CYS A 18 -26.35 4.53 3.44
C CYS A 18 -25.15 5.35 3.96
N PHE A 19 -24.64 6.32 3.20
CA PHE A 19 -23.51 7.14 3.64
C PHE A 19 -23.85 8.15 4.74
N ARG A 20 -25.09 8.63 4.75
CA ARG A 20 -25.58 9.64 5.69
C ARG A 20 -26.02 9.02 7.01
N GLU A 21 -26.59 7.82 6.94
CA GLU A 21 -26.98 7.03 8.11
C GLU A 21 -25.76 6.64 8.97
N VAL A 22 -24.61 6.37 8.33
CA VAL A 22 -23.38 5.99 9.06
C VAL A 22 -22.69 7.19 9.69
N MET A 23 -22.45 8.28 8.95
CA MET A 23 -21.86 9.50 9.52
C MET A 23 -22.06 10.75 8.66
N SER A 24 -22.10 11.91 9.33
CA SER A 24 -22.17 13.20 8.66
C SER A 24 -20.95 13.47 7.76
N ARG A 25 -21.16 14.27 6.71
CA ARG A 25 -20.09 14.67 5.77
C ARG A 25 -18.93 15.34 6.48
N ASN A 26 -19.22 16.26 7.40
CA ASN A 26 -18.21 17.03 8.10
C ASN A 26 -17.35 16.12 9.00
N ARG A 27 -17.97 15.15 9.69
CA ARG A 27 -17.24 14.16 10.50
C ARG A 27 -16.32 13.31 9.64
N TYR A 28 -16.81 12.79 8.52
CA TYR A 28 -16.00 12.01 7.59
C TYR A 28 -14.79 12.78 7.06
N MET A 29 -14.99 14.02 6.60
CA MET A 29 -13.91 14.86 6.10
C MET A 29 -12.88 15.19 7.18
N LEU A 30 -13.33 15.41 8.42
CA LEU A 30 -12.43 15.65 9.55
C LEU A 30 -11.56 14.43 9.82
N ILE A 31 -12.16 13.24 9.91
CA ILE A 31 -11.43 11.98 10.12
C ILE A 31 -10.40 11.77 9.00
N MET A 32 -10.81 11.89 7.73
CA MET A 32 -9.91 11.73 6.58
C MET A 32 -8.76 12.74 6.56
N ARG A 33 -8.93 13.93 7.16
CA ARG A 33 -7.89 14.96 7.24
C ARG A 33 -6.84 14.68 8.32
N VAL A 34 -7.24 14.02 9.41
CA VAL A 34 -6.37 13.79 10.58
C VAL A 34 -5.95 12.33 10.77
N LEU A 35 -6.42 11.42 9.92
CA LEU A 35 -6.05 10.01 9.95
C LEU A 35 -4.55 9.84 9.79
N HIS A 36 -3.91 9.22 10.78
CA HIS A 36 -2.48 9.05 10.85
C HIS A 36 -2.14 7.74 11.57
N PHE A 37 -1.13 7.00 11.08
CA PHE A 37 -0.79 5.66 11.58
C PHE A 37 0.56 5.57 12.30
N SER A 38 1.32 6.67 12.36
CA SER A 38 2.62 6.74 13.04
C SER A 38 2.73 7.97 13.93
N ARG A 39 3.84 8.15 14.64
CA ARG A 39 4.16 9.43 15.28
C ARG A 39 5.11 10.20 14.38
N ASN A 40 4.94 11.52 14.30
CA ASN A 40 5.90 12.35 13.56
C ASN A 40 7.23 12.37 14.34
N PRO A 41 8.38 12.27 13.64
CA PRO A 41 9.67 12.36 14.30
C PRO A 41 9.84 13.72 14.99
N GLU A 42 10.50 13.72 16.14
CA GLU A 42 10.79 14.95 16.87
C GLU A 42 11.71 15.85 16.04
N ARG A 43 11.41 17.16 16.02
CA ARG A 43 12.23 18.13 15.28
C ARG A 43 13.60 18.22 15.94
N GLY A 44 14.65 17.88 15.19
CA GLY A 44 16.04 18.03 15.65
C GLY A 44 16.62 16.78 16.33
N ALA A 45 15.87 15.68 16.43
CA ALA A 45 16.46 14.40 16.80
C ALA A 45 17.41 13.98 15.65
N GLY A 46 18.71 13.88 15.92
CA GLY A 46 19.77 13.50 14.96
C GLY A 46 19.67 12.04 14.47
N VAL A 47 18.46 11.47 14.43
CA VAL A 47 18.18 10.12 13.99
C VAL A 47 18.40 10.07 12.48
N SER A 48 19.07 9.00 12.04
CA SER A 48 19.14 8.57 10.63
C SER A 48 17.78 8.81 9.96
N LYS A 49 17.77 9.46 8.79
CA LYS A 49 16.53 9.81 8.08
C LYS A 49 15.56 8.62 8.11
N PRO A 50 14.35 8.74 8.69
CA PRO A 50 13.43 7.62 8.78
C PRO A 50 13.08 7.12 7.38
N SER A 51 12.76 5.83 7.28
CA SER A 51 12.23 5.19 6.06
C SER A 51 11.26 6.13 5.35
N ARG A 52 11.33 6.24 4.01
CA ARG A 52 10.35 7.02 3.23
C ARG A 52 8.90 6.60 3.49
N LEU A 53 8.70 5.38 3.98
CA LEU A 53 7.42 4.75 4.24
C LEU A 53 6.99 4.79 5.72
N TYR A 54 7.75 5.42 6.61
CA TYR A 54 7.53 5.39 8.08
C TYR A 54 6.10 5.76 8.54
N LYS A 55 5.33 6.47 7.70
CA LYS A 55 3.94 6.84 7.98
C LYS A 55 2.93 5.71 7.78
N ILE A 56 3.31 4.68 7.03
CA ILE A 56 2.45 3.56 6.64
C ILE A 56 3.08 2.19 6.90
N ASP A 57 4.37 2.12 7.24
CA ASP A 57 5.08 0.87 7.51
C ASP A 57 4.32 0.00 8.51
N THR A 58 3.81 0.58 9.61
CA THR A 58 3.02 -0.13 10.62
C THR A 58 1.77 -0.82 10.05
N VAL A 59 1.10 -0.20 9.07
CA VAL A 59 -0.11 -0.76 8.44
C VAL A 59 0.25 -1.89 7.48
N VAL A 60 1.33 -1.72 6.72
CA VAL A 60 1.81 -2.71 5.75
C VAL A 60 2.34 -3.94 6.48
N GLU A 61 3.16 -3.76 7.51
CA GLU A 61 3.66 -4.83 8.37
C GLU A 61 2.52 -5.58 9.06
N TYR A 62 1.54 -4.85 9.62
CA TYR A 62 0.37 -5.48 10.21
C TYR A 62 -0.38 -6.36 9.21
N PHE A 63 -0.62 -5.86 7.98
CA PHE A 63 -1.29 -6.63 6.94
C PHE A 63 -0.49 -7.90 6.58
N ASN A 64 0.80 -7.77 6.28
CA ASN A 64 1.65 -8.89 5.88
C ASN A 64 1.72 -9.96 6.97
N ASN A 65 1.97 -9.55 8.22
CA ASN A 65 2.01 -10.47 9.36
C ASN A 65 0.67 -11.18 9.55
N ARG A 66 -0.44 -10.44 9.42
CA ARG A 66 -1.77 -11.02 9.58
C ARG A 66 -2.11 -12.02 8.47
N MET A 67 -1.66 -11.79 7.24
CA MET A 67 -1.85 -12.75 6.14
C MET A 67 -1.07 -14.04 6.35
N LEU A 68 0.15 -13.97 6.88
CA LEU A 68 0.95 -15.15 7.25
C LEU A 68 0.26 -16.01 8.32
N GLU A 69 -0.41 -15.38 9.29
CA GLU A 69 -1.17 -16.10 10.32
C GLU A 69 -2.48 -16.71 9.81
N LEU A 70 -3.16 -16.01 8.90
CA LEU A 70 -4.52 -16.38 8.47
C LEU A 70 -4.55 -17.36 7.31
N TYR A 71 -3.52 -17.40 6.47
CA TYR A 71 -3.58 -18.11 5.21
C TYR A 71 -2.28 -18.82 4.85
N GLN A 72 -2.36 -20.16 4.76
CA GLN A 72 -1.31 -20.97 4.16
C GLN A 72 -1.62 -21.17 2.67
N PRO A 73 -0.79 -20.66 1.75
CA PRO A 73 -1.07 -20.79 0.33
C PRO A 73 -0.88 -22.21 -0.20
N SER A 74 -1.48 -22.48 -1.36
CA SER A 74 -1.25 -23.69 -2.14
C SER A 74 0.13 -23.67 -2.80
N LYS A 75 0.44 -24.69 -3.61
CA LYS A 75 1.71 -24.77 -4.34
C LYS A 75 1.97 -23.52 -5.18
N GLN A 76 1.07 -23.19 -6.09
CA GLN A 76 1.29 -22.08 -7.02
C GLN A 76 1.19 -20.71 -6.34
N LEU A 77 2.19 -19.88 -6.54
CA LEU A 77 2.26 -18.49 -6.11
C LEU A 77 2.59 -17.59 -7.32
N SER A 78 2.15 -16.33 -7.27
CA SER A 78 2.42 -15.35 -8.33
C SER A 78 2.94 -14.05 -7.74
N LEU A 79 4.08 -13.59 -8.27
CA LEU A 79 4.70 -12.31 -7.97
C LEU A 79 4.44 -11.37 -9.15
N ASP A 80 3.88 -10.20 -8.88
CA ASP A 80 3.63 -9.20 -9.93
C ASP A 80 3.70 -7.76 -9.39
N GLU A 81 3.80 -6.82 -10.32
CA GLU A 81 3.82 -5.39 -10.10
C GLU A 81 2.41 -4.77 -10.21
N SER A 82 1.98 -4.12 -9.13
CA SER A 82 0.76 -3.31 -9.10
C SER A 82 1.09 -1.83 -8.94
N MET A 83 0.09 -0.98 -9.23
CA MET A 83 0.22 0.45 -9.06
C MET A 83 -1.03 1.09 -8.48
N VAL A 84 -0.85 1.79 -7.37
CA VAL A 84 -1.88 2.63 -6.76
C VAL A 84 -1.81 4.02 -7.38
N LEU A 85 -2.90 4.47 -7.99
CA LEU A 85 -2.98 5.79 -8.62
C LEU A 85 -2.72 6.90 -7.58
N TRP A 86 -1.70 7.73 -7.83
CA TRP A 86 -1.41 8.88 -7.01
C TRP A 86 -0.80 10.02 -7.84
N ARG A 87 -1.44 11.19 -7.80
CA ARG A 87 -0.98 12.38 -8.54
C ARG A 87 -0.44 13.51 -7.64
N GLY A 88 -0.53 13.35 -6.32
CA GLY A 88 -0.01 14.32 -5.36
C GLY A 88 1.52 14.38 -5.33
N ARG A 89 2.05 15.30 -4.51
CA ARG A 89 3.48 15.37 -4.20
C ARG A 89 3.85 14.22 -3.28
N LEU A 90 4.69 13.32 -3.77
CA LEU A 90 5.20 12.17 -3.02
C LEU A 90 6.58 11.83 -3.57
N ILE A 91 7.57 11.69 -2.69
CA ILE A 91 8.98 11.58 -3.06
C ILE A 91 9.29 10.31 -3.87
N PHE A 92 8.56 9.23 -3.64
CA PHE A 92 8.75 7.94 -4.29
C PHE A 92 7.69 7.59 -5.35
N ARG A 93 6.93 8.60 -5.81
CA ARG A 93 5.97 8.42 -6.90
C ARG A 93 6.70 7.97 -8.17
N GLN A 94 6.20 6.90 -8.79
CA GLN A 94 6.75 6.34 -10.02
C GLN A 94 5.94 6.75 -11.25
N TYR A 95 6.62 6.79 -12.40
CA TYR A 95 6.01 6.89 -13.71
C TYR A 95 6.24 5.59 -14.49
N ILE A 96 5.17 4.90 -14.88
CA ILE A 96 5.23 3.66 -15.66
C ILE A 96 4.46 3.88 -16.97
N LYS A 97 5.21 4.04 -18.09
CA LYS A 97 4.67 4.42 -19.40
C LYS A 97 3.55 3.49 -19.90
N ASN A 98 3.67 2.20 -19.62
CA ASN A 98 2.82 1.14 -20.18
C ASN A 98 1.60 0.80 -19.31
N LYS A 99 1.41 1.44 -18.14
CA LYS A 99 0.24 1.21 -17.28
C LYS A 99 -0.85 2.25 -17.57
N ARG A 100 -2.13 1.86 -17.44
CA ARG A 100 -3.31 2.71 -17.70
C ARG A 100 -3.28 4.00 -16.88
N HIS A 101 -3.04 3.84 -15.59
CA HIS A 101 -2.61 4.94 -14.74
C HIS A 101 -1.11 5.00 -14.90
N LYS A 102 -0.52 6.14 -15.26
CA LYS A 102 0.93 6.22 -15.48
C LYS A 102 1.70 6.70 -14.26
N TYR A 103 1.05 7.48 -13.39
CA TYR A 103 1.66 8.07 -12.20
C TYR A 103 1.04 7.46 -10.95
N GLY A 104 1.88 6.94 -10.06
CA GLY A 104 1.37 6.29 -8.84
C GLY A 104 2.46 5.79 -7.91
N ILE A 105 2.03 4.95 -6.97
CA ILE A 105 2.88 4.23 -6.04
C ILE A 105 3.02 2.81 -6.57
N LYS A 106 4.25 2.39 -6.89
CA LYS A 106 4.55 1.05 -7.37
C LYS A 106 4.59 0.08 -6.18
N LEU A 107 3.91 -1.06 -6.34
CA LEU A 107 3.86 -2.16 -5.38
C LEU A 107 4.38 -3.42 -6.06
N TYR A 108 5.11 -4.24 -5.32
CA TYR A 108 5.31 -5.65 -5.64
C TYR A 108 4.42 -6.45 -4.70
N MET A 109 3.70 -7.44 -5.22
CA MET A 109 2.74 -8.22 -4.44
C MET A 109 2.98 -9.71 -4.68
N LEU A 110 2.98 -10.47 -3.59
CA LEU A 110 2.84 -11.92 -3.64
C LEU A 110 1.35 -12.27 -3.56
N THR A 111 0.90 -13.12 -4.47
CA THR A 111 -0.51 -13.51 -4.57
C THR A 111 -0.68 -15.01 -4.72
N ALA A 112 -1.76 -15.52 -4.16
CA ALA A 112 -2.22 -16.89 -4.35
C ALA A 112 -3.15 -17.00 -5.58
N PRO A 113 -3.40 -18.22 -6.11
CA PRO A 113 -4.17 -18.43 -7.34
C PRO A 113 -5.63 -17.96 -7.25
N ASN A 114 -6.17 -17.91 -6.03
CA ASN A 114 -7.49 -17.37 -5.73
C ASN A 114 -7.54 -15.82 -5.73
N ARG A 115 -6.48 -15.14 -6.20
CA ARG A 115 -6.33 -13.68 -6.25
C ARG A 115 -6.18 -13.03 -4.87
N LEU A 116 -5.88 -13.82 -3.84
CA LEU A 116 -5.60 -13.29 -2.51
C LEU A 116 -4.17 -12.74 -2.46
N VAL A 117 -4.02 -11.53 -1.93
CA VAL A 117 -2.71 -10.91 -1.69
C VAL A 117 -2.18 -11.43 -0.36
N LEU A 118 -0.96 -11.97 -0.37
CA LEU A 118 -0.30 -12.56 0.79
C LEU A 118 0.72 -11.60 1.39
N ASP A 119 1.45 -10.87 0.55
CA ASP A 119 2.48 -9.93 0.98
C ASP A 119 2.55 -8.75 0.00
N ILE A 120 2.78 -7.56 0.54
CA ILE A 120 2.97 -6.31 -0.19
C ILE A 120 4.33 -5.71 0.18
N LEU A 121 5.07 -5.35 -0.87
CA LEU A 121 6.29 -4.55 -0.80
C LEU A 121 6.11 -3.24 -1.58
N ILE A 122 6.24 -2.10 -0.91
CA ILE A 122 6.10 -0.78 -1.54
C ILE A 122 7.47 -0.31 -2.06
N PHE A 123 7.53 0.06 -3.33
CA PHE A 123 8.76 0.61 -3.90
C PHE A 123 8.93 2.09 -3.51
N SER A 124 9.85 2.36 -2.59
CA SER A 124 10.14 3.71 -2.09
C SER A 124 11.38 4.36 -2.71
N GLY A 125 12.17 3.61 -3.49
CA GLY A 125 13.45 4.05 -4.04
C GLY A 125 14.52 4.37 -2.98
N GLN A 126 14.32 3.95 -1.73
CA GLN A 126 15.31 3.90 -0.63
C GLN A 126 15.22 2.53 0.03
N GLY A 127 16.34 1.99 0.50
CA GLY A 127 16.36 0.71 1.25
C GLY A 127 15.97 -0.51 0.41
N THR A 128 15.86 -0.38 -0.91
CA THR A 128 16.05 -1.51 -1.84
C THR A 128 17.56 -1.70 -1.97
N ASP A 129 18.19 -2.01 -0.84
CA ASP A 129 19.61 -2.32 -0.77
C ASP A 129 19.75 -3.74 -1.33
N SER A 130 19.69 -3.82 -2.65
CA SER A 130 20.49 -4.81 -3.37
C SER A 130 21.88 -4.73 -2.75
N THR A 131 22.32 -5.81 -2.09
CA THR A 131 23.76 -6.01 -1.91
C THR A 131 24.42 -5.81 -3.28
N PRO A 132 25.68 -5.38 -3.36
CA PRO A 132 26.36 -5.19 -4.65
C PRO A 132 26.25 -6.40 -5.60
N GLU A 133 25.96 -7.57 -5.03
CA GLU A 133 25.87 -8.87 -5.67
C GLU A 133 24.46 -9.25 -6.17
N GLN A 134 23.39 -8.54 -5.77
CA GLN A 134 22.01 -8.88 -6.14
C GLN A 134 21.34 -7.83 -7.02
N SER A 135 20.61 -8.28 -8.04
CA SER A 135 19.71 -7.43 -8.80
C SER A 135 18.52 -6.97 -7.96
N HIS A 136 17.97 -5.79 -8.25
CA HIS A 136 16.72 -5.29 -7.62
C HIS A 136 15.58 -6.32 -7.74
N THR A 137 15.48 -7.02 -8.87
CA THR A 137 14.46 -8.04 -9.09
C THR A 137 14.68 -9.24 -8.16
N GLU A 138 15.91 -9.70 -8.00
CA GLU A 138 16.25 -10.82 -7.11
C GLU A 138 15.91 -10.46 -5.67
N HIS A 139 16.32 -9.27 -5.22
CA HIS A 139 16.00 -8.78 -3.89
C HIS A 139 14.48 -8.77 -3.62
N VAL A 140 13.68 -8.24 -4.56
CA VAL A 140 12.22 -8.23 -4.43
C VAL A 140 11.65 -9.65 -4.34
N VAL A 141 12.12 -10.57 -5.17
CA VAL A 141 11.67 -11.97 -5.18
C VAL A 141 12.01 -12.63 -3.84
N TYR A 142 13.25 -12.53 -3.39
CA TYR A 142 13.68 -13.12 -2.12
C TYR A 142 12.93 -12.54 -0.92
N ARG A 143 12.76 -11.21 -0.87
CA ARG A 143 12.01 -10.56 0.22
C ARG A 143 10.58 -11.08 0.27
N LEU A 144 9.86 -11.09 -0.86
CA LEU A 144 8.46 -11.52 -0.87
C LEU A 144 8.30 -13.03 -0.63
N MET A 145 9.30 -13.83 -0.99
CA MET A 145 9.27 -15.28 -0.82
C MET A 145 9.84 -15.76 0.51
N GLU A 146 10.48 -14.90 1.32
CA GLU A 146 11.21 -15.26 2.55
C GLU A 146 10.43 -16.24 3.44
N ASN A 147 9.14 -15.97 3.67
CA ASN A 147 8.27 -16.79 4.51
C ASN A 147 7.65 -18.01 3.80
N HIS A 148 7.96 -18.22 2.52
CA HIS A 148 7.42 -19.27 1.65
C HIS A 148 8.51 -20.16 1.04
N LEU A 149 9.79 -19.89 1.29
CA LEU A 149 10.90 -20.77 0.90
C LEU A 149 10.84 -22.11 1.64
N ASP A 150 11.30 -23.17 0.99
CA ASP A 150 11.41 -24.54 1.52
C ASP A 150 10.09 -25.18 1.99
N LYS A 151 8.95 -24.58 1.65
CA LYS A 151 7.60 -25.10 2.00
C LYS A 151 6.94 -25.91 0.87
N GLY A 152 7.65 -26.15 -0.23
CA GLY A 152 7.14 -26.94 -1.37
C GLY A 152 6.09 -26.21 -2.22
N HIS A 153 6.07 -24.87 -2.16
CA HIS A 153 5.32 -24.01 -3.07
C HIS A 153 5.96 -24.00 -4.46
#